data_AF-A0A6J6A263-F1
#
_entry.id   AF-A0A6J6A263-F1
#
_cell.length_a   1.000
_cell.length_b   1.000
_cell.length_c   1.000
_cell.angle_alpha   90.00
_cell.angle_beta   90.00
_cell.angle_gamma   90.00
#
_symmetry.space_group_name_H-M   'P 1'
#
loop_
_entity.id
_entity.type
_entity.pdbx_description
1 polymer ?
#
loop_
_entity_poly.entity_id
_entity_poly.type
_entity_poly.pdbx_seq_one_letter_code
_entity_poly.pdbx_strand_id
1 'polypeptide(L)' 'MRALAAMTPAQRLALWEELNDELEEMEVRAIRRQHPEFTEHELQVEIVRRRHGEALTQAWLTNALWVTR' A
#
# COMPACT_ATOMS: atom_id res chain seq x y z
N MET A 1 6.39 17.48 -17.11
CA MET A 1 7.87 17.52 -17.02
C MET A 1 8.41 18.84 -16.47
N ARG A 2 8.10 20.02 -17.05
CA ARG A 2 8.62 21.33 -16.55
C ARG A 2 8.21 21.68 -15.10
N ALA A 3 7.00 21.31 -14.67
CA ALA A 3 6.52 21.59 -13.32
C ALA A 3 7.32 20.84 -12.23
N LEU A 4 7.61 19.55 -12.43
CA LEU A 4 8.45 18.75 -11.51
C LEU A 4 9.90 19.25 -11.43
N ALA A 5 10.43 19.77 -12.55
CA ALA A 5 11.77 20.34 -12.60
C ALA A 5 11.88 21.67 -11.84
N ALA A 6 10.78 22.41 -11.70
CA ALA A 6 10.71 23.66 -10.94
C ALA A 6 10.49 23.43 -9.43
N MET A 7 10.11 22.21 -9.02
CA MET A 7 9.91 21.86 -7.61
C MET A 7 11.22 21.64 -6.86
N THR A 8 11.23 22.01 -5.59
CA THR A 8 12.28 21.61 -4.66
C THR A 8 12.19 20.10 -4.38
N PRO A 9 13.27 19.45 -3.87
CA PRO A 9 13.19 18.07 -3.42
C PRO A 9 12.06 17.83 -2.41
N ALA A 10 11.84 18.74 -1.45
CA ALA A 10 10.77 18.62 -0.45
C ALA A 10 9.38 18.65 -1.09
N GLN A 11 9.14 19.52 -2.07
CA GLN A 11 7.88 19.56 -2.80
C GLN A 11 7.64 18.28 -3.62
N ARG A 12 8.69 17.70 -4.20
CA ARG A 12 8.58 16.42 -4.91
C ARG A 12 8.28 15.26 -3.97
N LEU A 13 8.86 15.26 -2.77
CA LEU A 13 8.57 14.25 -1.75
C LEU A 13 7.12 14.35 -1.28
N ALA A 14 6.64 15.55 -0.96
CA ALA A 14 5.23 15.76 -0.58
C ALA A 14 4.25 15.30 -1.67
N LEU A 15 4.53 15.64 -2.94
CA LEU A 15 3.72 15.17 -4.07
C LEU A 15 3.79 13.65 -4.23
N TRP A 16 4.96 13.05 -4.00
CA TRP A 16 5.11 11.60 -4.06
C TRP A 16 4.32 10.91 -2.94
N GLU A 17 4.35 11.44 -1.72
CA GLU A 17 3.54 10.94 -0.59
C GLU A 17 2.05 11.01 -0.92
N GLU A 18 1.54 12.17 -1.36
CA GLU A 18 0.14 12.36 -1.76
C GLU A 18 -0.29 11.36 -2.84
N LEU A 19 0.53 11.16 -3.87
CA LEU A 19 0.23 10.20 -4.93
C LEU A 19 0.24 8.75 -4.45
N ASN A 20 1.08 8.39 -3.47
CA ASN A 20 1.05 7.04 -2.91
C ASN A 20 -0.21 6.80 -2.09
N ASP A 21 -0.66 7.80 -1.31
CA ASP A 21 -1.89 7.71 -0.54
C ASP A 21 -3.10 7.52 -1.47
N GLU A 22 -3.19 8.30 -2.55
CA GLU A 22 -4.25 8.14 -3.56
C GLU A 22 -4.24 6.76 -4.24
N LEU A 23 -3.04 6.26 -4.59
CA LEU A 23 -2.87 4.94 -5.17
C LEU A 23 -3.30 3.83 -4.20
N GLU A 24 -2.93 3.94 -2.93
CA GLU A 24 -3.32 2.99 -1.89
C GLU A 24 -4.84 2.94 -1.74
N GLU A 25 -5.51 4.09 -1.65
CA GLU A 25 -6.97 4.14 -1.58
C GLU A 25 -7.64 3.54 -2.82
N MET A 26 -7.06 3.76 -4.00
CA MET A 26 -7.58 3.20 -5.25
C MET A 26 -7.47 1.66 -5.24
N GLU A 27 -6.33 1.13 -4.81
CA GLU A 27 -6.09 -0.32 -4.70
C GLU A 27 -7.04 -0.97 -3.69
N VAL A 28 -7.19 -0.38 -2.50
CA VAL A 28 -8.15 -0.85 -1.47
C VAL A 28 -9.56 -0.90 -2.06
N ARG A 29 -10.00 0.16 -2.74
CA ARG A 29 -11.33 0.23 -3.37
C ARG A 29 -11.51 -0.80 -4.49
N ALA A 30 -10.45 -1.08 -5.24
CA ALA A 30 -10.49 -2.07 -6.32
C ALA A 30 -10.61 -3.50 -5.77
N ILE A 31 -9.83 -3.83 -4.73
CA ILE A 31 -9.86 -5.15 -4.09
C ILE A 31 -11.20 -5.36 -3.38
N ARG A 32 -11.68 -4.38 -2.61
CA ARG A 32 -12.99 -4.46 -1.93
C ARG A 32 -14.17 -4.61 -2.89
N ARG A 33 -14.06 -4.11 -4.13
CA ARG A 33 -15.06 -4.36 -5.17
C ARG A 33 -15.03 -5.80 -5.69
N GLN A 34 -13.86 -6.44 -5.72
CA GLN A 34 -13.69 -7.83 -6.14
C GLN A 34 -14.04 -8.81 -5.00
N HIS A 35 -13.77 -8.39 -3.76
CA HIS A 35 -13.92 -9.17 -2.53
C HIS A 35 -14.64 -8.34 -1.45
N PRO A 36 -15.95 -8.11 -1.59
CA PRO A 36 -16.73 -7.33 -0.62
C PRO A 36 -16.81 -7.97 0.76
N GLU A 37 -16.54 -9.27 0.84
CA GLU A 37 -16.51 -10.06 2.07
C GLU A 37 -15.23 -9.91 2.89
N PHE A 38 -14.14 -9.39 2.30
CA PHE A 38 -12.87 -9.27 3.00
C PHE A 38 -12.95 -8.24 4.13
N THR A 39 -12.48 -8.65 5.30
CA THR A 39 -12.19 -7.77 6.43
C THR A 39 -11.05 -6.80 6.10
N GLU A 40 -10.89 -5.75 6.91
CA GLU A 40 -9.78 -4.79 6.76
C GLU A 40 -8.41 -5.48 6.77
N HIS A 41 -8.22 -6.45 7.67
CA HIS A 41 -6.98 -7.21 7.76
C HIS A 41 -6.72 -8.05 6.50
N GLU A 42 -7.74 -8.73 5.97
CA GLU A 42 -7.62 -9.53 4.75
C GLU A 42 -7.32 -8.65 3.52
N LEU A 43 -7.88 -7.43 3.46
CA LEU A 43 -7.55 -6.47 2.41
C LEU A 43 -6.09 -6.02 2.49
N GLN A 44 -5.58 -5.73 3.69
CA GLN A 44 -4.16 -5.40 3.89
C GLN A 44 -3.25 -6.56 3.44
N VAL A 45 -3.58 -7.79 3.83
CA VAL A 45 -2.85 -8.99 3.39
C VAL A 45 -2.84 -9.11 1.87
N GLU A 46 -3.99 -8.93 1.22
CA GLU A 46 -4.13 -9.01 -0.23
C GLU A 46 -3.34 -7.91 -0.95
N ILE A 47 -3.29 -6.69 -0.40
CA ILE A 47 -2.45 -5.59 -0.93
C ILE A 47 -0.97 -5.97 -0.87
N VAL A 48 -0.50 -6.43 0.30
CA VAL A 48 0.90 -6.86 0.48
C VAL A 48 1.23 -8.01 -0.48
N ARG A 49 0.31 -8.96 -0.65
CA ARG A 49 0.45 -10.10 -1.57
C ARG A 49 0.57 -9.67 -3.02
N ARG A 50 -0.25 -8.71 -3.47
CA ARG A 50 -0.17 -8.19 -4.84
C ARG A 50 1.10 -7.39 -5.10
N ARG A 51 1.56 -6.60 -4.13
CA ARG A 51 2.75 -5.72 -4.27
C ARG A 51 4.07 -6.49 -4.14
N HIS A 52 4.13 -7.47 -3.25
CA HIS A 52 5.39 -8.10 -2.83
C HIS A 52 5.44 -9.61 -3.06
N GLY A 53 4.33 -10.21 -3.46
CA GLY A 53 4.21 -11.64 -3.69
C GLY A 53 4.00 -12.45 -2.40
N GLU A 54 3.74 -13.74 -2.60
CA GLU A 54 3.35 -14.66 -1.54
C GLU A 54 4.43 -14.82 -0.46
N ALA A 55 5.70 -14.99 -0.86
CA ALA A 55 6.79 -15.26 0.07
C ALA A 55 7.00 -14.14 1.09
N LEU A 56 6.92 -12.88 0.66
CA LEU A 56 7.07 -11.73 1.55
C LEU A 56 5.82 -11.50 2.41
N THR A 57 4.63 -11.81 1.88
CA THR A 57 3.38 -11.74 2.65
C THR A 57 3.38 -12.73 3.80
N GLN A 58 3.81 -13.97 3.55
CA GLN A 58 3.93 -14.99 4.58
C GLN A 58 4.96 -14.61 5.64
N ALA A 59 6.11 -14.05 5.23
CA ALA A 59 7.11 -13.54 6.17
C ALA A 59 6.57 -12.38 7.02
N TRP A 60 5.81 -11.46 6.42
CA TRP A 60 5.18 -10.33 7.13
C TRP A 60 4.15 -10.81 8.17
N LEU A 61 3.24 -11.70 7.77
CA LEU A 61 2.27 -12.32 8.68
C LEU A 61 2.94 -13.07 9.83
N THR A 62 4.01 -13.80 9.53
CA THR A 62 4.76 -14.55 10.54
C THR A 62 5.47 -13.62 11.51
N ASN A 63 6.04 -12.51 11.04
CA ASN A 63 6.71 -11.51 11.88
C ASN A 63 5.73 -10.65 12.69
N ALA A 64 4.53 -10.35 12.17
CA ALA A 64 3.50 -9.60 12.89
C ALA A 64 3.06 -10.31 14.18
N LEU A 65 3.14 -11.64 14.23
CA LEU A 65 2.85 -12.44 15.42
C LEU A 65 3.90 -12.31 16.54
N TRP A 66 5.09 -11.74 16.26
CA TRP A 66 6.16 -11.54 17.27
C TRP A 66 6.14 -10.16 17.92
N VAL A 67 5.40 -9.19 17.39
CA VAL A 67 5.32 -7.82 17.96
C VAL A 67 4.23 -7.72 19.05
N THR A 68 3.35 -8.72 19.17
CA THR A 68 2.25 -8.76 20.14
C THR A 68 2.45 -9.75 21.30
N ARG A 69 3.68 -10.15 21.62
CA ARG A 69 4.01 -10.95 22.82
C ARG A 69 4.93 -10.21 23.78
#